data_AF-A0A7V8YDZ8-F1
#
_entry.id   AF-A0A7V8YDZ8-F1
#
_cell.length_a   1.000
_cell.length_b   1.000
_cell.length_c   1.000
_cell.angle_alpha   90.00
_cell.angle_beta   90.00
_cell.angle_gamma   90.00
#
_symmetry.space_group_name_H-M   'P 1'
#
loop_
_entity.id
_entity.type
_entity.pdbx_description
1 polymer ?
#
loop_
_entity_poly.entity_id
_entity_poly.type
_entity_poly.pdbx_seq_one_letter_code
_entity_poly.pdbx_strand_id
1 'polypeptide(L)'
;MQIGAMTSNGQTVHALACDWNDSKSAILAGPAVVAAIATAKTALDACAPQGSAAKLQWSSVTSKPVLVKGEDEGIGACIAEAATPVVAITKGTCTAIVLVGDPKRAGLMAAPLHD
;
A
#
# COMPACT_ATOMS: atom_id res chain seq x y z
N MET A 1 -2.15 -13.90 -5.54
CA MET A 1 -3.54 -13.37 -5.57
C MET A 1 -3.50 -11.91 -5.98
N GLN A 2 -4.47 -11.45 -6.78
CA GLN A 2 -4.58 -10.04 -7.21
C GLN A 2 -5.97 -9.48 -6.86
N ILE A 3 -6.02 -8.25 -6.37
CA ILE A 3 -7.24 -7.48 -6.11
C ILE A 3 -7.13 -6.17 -6.91
N GLY A 4 -8.10 -5.91 -7.78
CA GLY A 4 -8.10 -4.72 -8.64
C GLY A 4 -8.19 -3.41 -7.86
N ALA A 5 -9.20 -3.27 -7.02
CA ALA A 5 -9.29 -2.18 -6.05
C ALA A 5 -10.14 -2.63 -4.86
N MET A 6 -9.80 -2.16 -3.67
CA MET A 6 -10.59 -2.39 -2.46
C MET A 6 -10.52 -1.15 -1.57
N THR A 7 -11.66 -0.76 -1.02
CA THR A 7 -11.77 0.38 -0.10
C THR A 7 -12.13 -0.12 1.30
N SER A 8 -11.44 0.36 2.32
CA SER A 8 -11.73 0.12 3.73
C SER A 8 -11.45 1.38 4.55
N ASN A 9 -12.35 1.78 5.45
CA ASN A 9 -12.26 3.02 6.24
C ASN A 9 -11.88 4.28 5.43
N GLY A 10 -12.41 4.41 4.20
CA GLY A 10 -12.10 5.53 3.31
C GLY A 10 -10.69 5.51 2.71
N GLN A 11 -9.91 4.45 2.96
CA GLN A 11 -8.66 4.18 2.28
C GLN A 11 -8.92 3.27 1.09
N THR A 12 -8.52 3.70 -0.10
CA THR A 12 -8.57 2.88 -1.30
C THR A 12 -7.18 2.34 -1.62
N VAL A 13 -7.12 1.02 -1.79
CA VAL A 13 -5.93 0.29 -2.22
C VAL A 13 -6.20 -0.26 -3.60
N HIS A 14 -5.32 0.05 -4.54
CA HIS A 14 -5.40 -0.40 -5.94
C HIS A 14 -4.33 -1.45 -6.22
N ALA A 15 -4.61 -2.32 -7.19
CA ALA A 15 -3.68 -3.31 -7.73
C ALA A 15 -2.90 -4.08 -6.66
N LEU A 16 -3.57 -4.50 -5.58
CA LEU A 16 -2.93 -5.31 -4.55
C LEU A 16 -2.61 -6.67 -5.15
N ALA A 17 -1.33 -6.98 -5.28
CA ALA A 17 -0.84 -8.28 -5.71
C ALA A 17 0.07 -8.84 -4.63
N CYS A 18 -0.18 -10.08 -4.22
CA CYS A 18 0.66 -10.77 -3.26
C CYS A 18 1.00 -12.18 -3.77
N ASP A 19 2.29 -12.48 -3.73
CA ASP A 19 2.85 -13.82 -3.88
C ASP A 19 3.00 -14.41 -2.47
N TRP A 20 2.11 -15.35 -2.14
CA TRP A 20 2.03 -15.98 -0.82
C TRP A 20 2.76 -17.32 -0.88
N ASN A 21 3.60 -17.60 0.12
CA ASN A 21 4.23 -18.92 0.25
C ASN A 21 3.24 -20.03 0.65
N ASP A 22 2.02 -19.67 1.08
CA ASP A 22 0.95 -20.61 1.44
C ASP A 22 -0.39 -20.17 0.82
N SER A 23 -0.95 -21.03 -0.05
CA SER A 23 -2.13 -20.72 -0.85
C SER A 23 -3.43 -20.67 -0.06
N LYS A 24 -3.49 -21.30 1.12
CA LYS A 24 -4.71 -21.35 1.95
C LYS A 24 -4.89 -20.05 2.75
N SER A 25 -3.78 -19.41 3.10
CA SER A 25 -3.74 -18.13 3.79
C SER A 25 -4.10 -16.94 2.87
N ALA A 26 -3.98 -17.11 1.55
CA ALA A 26 -4.11 -16.04 0.56
C ALA A 26 -5.50 -15.39 0.50
N ILE A 27 -6.58 -16.14 0.69
CA ILE A 27 -7.97 -15.65 0.55
C ILE A 27 -8.33 -14.62 1.62
N LEU A 28 -7.89 -14.84 2.86
CA LEU A 28 -8.19 -13.94 3.99
C LEU A 28 -7.11 -12.86 4.17
N ALA A 29 -5.92 -13.09 3.65
CA ALA A 29 -4.81 -12.14 3.81
C ALA A 29 -5.01 -10.85 3.01
N GLY A 30 -5.65 -10.90 1.83
CA GLY A 30 -5.94 -9.70 1.03
C GLY A 30 -6.73 -8.62 1.79
N PRO A 31 -7.94 -8.93 2.30
CA PRO A 31 -8.72 -8.01 3.13
C PRO A 31 -7.99 -7.53 4.39
N ALA A 32 -7.20 -8.40 5.03
CA ALA A 32 -6.42 -8.05 6.22
C ALA A 32 -5.33 -7.01 5.90
N VAL A 33 -4.65 -7.13 4.76
CA VAL A 33 -3.68 -6.12 4.28
C VAL A 33 -4.37 -4.79 4.04
N VAL A 34 -5.51 -4.79 3.34
CA VAL A 34 -6.25 -3.56 3.05
C VAL A 34 -6.72 -2.91 4.36
N ALA A 35 -7.19 -3.70 5.32
CA ALA A 35 -7.57 -3.20 6.65
C ALA A 35 -6.37 -2.58 7.40
N ALA A 36 -5.19 -3.20 7.35
CA ALA A 36 -4.00 -2.65 7.99
C ALA A 36 -3.55 -1.33 7.32
N ILE A 37 -3.54 -1.27 5.98
CA ILE A 37 -3.26 -0.01 5.26
C ILE A 37 -4.29 1.06 5.66
N ALA A 38 -5.56 0.68 5.79
CA ALA A 38 -6.61 1.58 6.22
C ALA A 38 -6.43 2.06 7.68
N THR A 39 -5.87 1.26 8.58
CA THR A 39 -5.54 1.74 9.94
C THR A 39 -4.37 2.72 9.96
N ALA A 40 -3.47 2.64 8.97
CA ALA A 40 -2.38 3.60 8.78
C ALA A 40 -2.80 4.85 8.00
N LYS A 41 -4.07 4.95 7.56
CA LYS A 41 -4.57 6.03 6.69
C LYS A 41 -4.16 7.42 7.16
N THR A 42 -4.38 7.74 8.43
CA THR A 42 -4.07 9.07 8.97
C THR A 42 -2.58 9.42 8.85
N ALA A 43 -1.70 8.45 9.10
CA ALA A 43 -0.25 8.64 8.97
C ALA A 43 0.17 8.77 7.50
N LEU A 44 -0.41 7.95 6.62
CA LEU A 44 -0.19 8.01 5.19
C LEU A 44 -0.65 9.35 4.58
N ASP A 45 -1.84 9.82 4.97
CA ASP A 45 -2.41 11.10 4.51
C ASP A 45 -1.58 12.30 4.99
N ALA A 46 -0.94 12.19 6.17
CA ALA A 46 -0.03 13.22 6.69
C ALA A 46 1.26 13.37 5.87
N CYS A 47 1.70 12.31 5.17
CA CYS A 47 2.90 12.36 4.32
C CYS A 47 2.71 13.20 3.06
N ALA A 48 1.48 13.25 2.54
CA ALA A 48 1.16 13.98 1.31
C ALA A 48 -0.26 14.59 1.37
N PRO A 49 -0.50 15.60 2.21
CA PRO A 49 -1.84 16.14 2.45
C PRO A 49 -2.49 16.74 1.19
N GLN A 50 -1.67 17.13 0.21
CA GLN A 50 -2.12 17.66 -1.07
C GLN A 50 -2.70 16.59 -2.02
N GLY A 51 -2.60 15.31 -1.67
CA GLY A 51 -3.02 14.20 -2.51
C GLY A 51 -1.87 13.65 -3.35
N SER A 52 -1.55 12.38 -3.17
CA SER A 52 -0.60 11.65 -4.02
C SER A 52 -0.91 10.16 -4.08
N ALA A 53 -0.17 9.44 -4.93
CA ALA A 53 -0.27 7.99 -5.03
C ALA A 53 1.12 7.36 -5.05
N ALA A 54 1.26 6.26 -4.34
CA ALA A 54 2.54 5.57 -4.23
C ALA A 54 2.36 4.06 -4.46
N LYS A 55 3.28 3.48 -5.24
CA LYS A 55 3.38 2.02 -5.38
C LYS A 55 4.31 1.49 -4.31
N LEU A 56 3.73 0.81 -3.34
CA LEU A 56 4.41 0.10 -2.28
C LEU A 56 4.81 -1.29 -2.76
N GLN A 57 6.01 -1.70 -2.42
CA GLN A 57 6.47 -3.08 -2.54
C GLN A 57 7.15 -3.49 -1.24
N TRP A 58 6.68 -4.57 -0.64
CA TRP A 58 7.25 -5.09 0.60
C TRP A 58 7.32 -6.61 0.57
N SER A 59 8.21 -7.16 1.39
CA SER A 59 8.38 -8.60 1.50
C SER A 59 8.68 -8.95 2.94
N SER A 60 7.90 -9.87 3.51
CA SER A 60 8.10 -10.34 4.89
C SER A 60 9.17 -11.43 4.99
N VAL A 61 9.63 -11.97 3.85
CA VAL A 61 10.68 -12.99 3.79
C VAL A 61 12.07 -12.39 3.71
N THR A 62 12.16 -11.10 3.36
CA THR A 62 13.41 -10.34 3.35
C THR A 62 13.34 -9.25 4.41
N SER A 63 14.41 -9.02 5.18
CA SER A 63 14.50 -7.88 6.11
C SER A 63 14.69 -6.53 5.39
N LYS A 64 14.19 -6.40 4.16
CA LYS A 64 14.33 -5.20 3.33
C LYS A 64 13.24 -4.18 3.70
N PRO A 65 13.55 -2.87 3.62
CA PRO A 65 12.57 -1.82 3.83
C PRO A 65 11.47 -1.85 2.76
N VAL A 66 10.34 -1.23 3.07
CA VAL A 66 9.27 -0.98 2.09
C VAL A 66 9.83 -0.12 0.97
N LEU A 67 9.74 -0.61 -0.26
CA LEU A 67 10.10 0.16 -1.44
C LEU A 67 8.88 0.99 -1.86
N VAL A 68 9.13 2.28 -2.12
CA VAL A 68 8.10 3.22 -2.56
C VAL A 68 8.50 3.76 -3.93
N LYS A 69 7.57 3.74 -4.89
CA LYS A 69 7.75 4.32 -6.22
C LYS A 69 6.62 5.30 -6.52
N GLY A 70 6.93 6.29 -7.35
CA GLY A 70 5.96 7.30 -7.81
C GLY A 70 6.03 8.64 -7.08
N GLU A 71 6.87 8.73 -6.05
CA GLU A 71 6.99 9.88 -5.15
C GLU A 71 8.44 10.38 -5.08
N ASP A 72 8.64 11.62 -4.65
CA ASP A 72 9.97 12.10 -4.27
C ASP A 72 10.49 11.39 -3.01
N GLU A 73 11.81 11.49 -2.78
CA GLU A 73 12.49 10.74 -1.71
C GLU A 73 11.95 11.07 -0.30
N GLY A 74 11.51 12.31 -0.07
CA GLY A 74 10.98 12.75 1.23
C GLY A 74 9.60 12.18 1.51
N ILE A 75 8.68 12.30 0.55
CA ILE A 75 7.33 11.72 0.66
C ILE A 75 7.41 10.19 0.70
N GLY A 76 8.26 9.60 -0.15
CA GLY A 76 8.49 8.17 -0.22
C GLY A 76 8.98 7.58 1.11
N ALA A 77 9.92 8.26 1.79
CA ALA A 77 10.41 7.83 3.10
C ALA A 77 9.29 7.87 4.17
N CYS A 78 8.51 8.96 4.23
CA CYS A 78 7.39 9.08 5.16
C CYS A 78 6.35 7.97 4.95
N ILE A 79 6.00 7.70 3.68
CA ILE A 79 5.07 6.63 3.32
C ILE A 79 5.63 5.25 3.70
N ALA A 80 6.93 5.00 3.49
CA ALA A 80 7.58 3.75 3.87
C ALA A 80 7.51 3.49 5.37
N GLU A 81 7.79 4.53 6.18
CA GLU A 81 7.69 4.44 7.64
C GLU A 81 6.24 4.20 8.08
N ALA A 82 5.28 4.96 7.55
CA ALA A 82 3.86 4.80 7.85
C ALA A 82 3.30 3.43 7.44
N ALA A 83 3.87 2.80 6.40
CA ALA A 83 3.46 1.49 5.90
C ALA A 83 4.12 0.30 6.64
N THR A 84 5.13 0.53 7.48
CA THR A 84 5.83 -0.52 8.26
C THR A 84 4.89 -1.49 9.03
N PRO A 85 3.86 -1.04 9.77
CA PRO A 85 2.95 -1.95 10.47
C PRO A 85 2.18 -2.91 9.54
N VAL A 86 1.97 -2.51 8.27
CA VAL A 86 1.31 -3.34 7.25
C VAL A 86 2.19 -4.53 6.85
N VAL A 87 3.51 -4.33 6.80
CA VAL A 87 4.48 -5.37 6.41
C VAL A 87 4.45 -6.55 7.39
N ALA A 88 4.33 -6.24 8.68
CA ALA A 88 4.43 -7.22 9.77
C ALA A 88 3.33 -8.29 9.75
N ILE A 89 2.19 -8.02 9.10
CA ILE A 89 1.05 -8.94 9.06
C ILE A 89 1.01 -9.82 7.80
N THR A 90 1.93 -9.61 6.86
CA THR A 90 2.00 -10.38 5.60
C THR A 90 3.06 -11.47 5.66
N LYS A 91 2.81 -12.61 4.99
CA LYS A 91 3.76 -13.71 4.79
C LYS A 91 3.99 -13.96 3.31
N GLY A 92 4.88 -13.18 2.69
CA GLY A 92 5.16 -13.25 1.25
C GLY A 92 5.72 -11.94 0.71
N THR A 93 5.66 -11.78 -0.61
CA THR A 93 6.00 -10.52 -1.29
C THR A 93 4.73 -9.89 -1.84
N CYS A 94 4.48 -8.64 -1.51
CA CYS A 94 3.28 -7.90 -1.88
C CYS A 94 3.63 -6.58 -2.54
N THR A 95 2.76 -6.16 -3.46
CA THR A 95 2.75 -4.84 -4.08
C THR A 95 1.36 -4.26 -3.99
N ALA A 96 1.25 -2.96 -3.75
CA ALA A 96 -0.02 -2.25 -3.74
C ALA A 96 0.18 -0.80 -4.16
N ILE A 97 -0.84 -0.20 -4.76
CA ILE A 97 -0.91 1.24 -4.99
C ILE A 97 -1.81 1.83 -3.91
N VAL A 98 -1.28 2.79 -3.15
CA VAL A 98 -2.02 3.48 -2.10
C VAL A 98 -2.29 4.92 -2.50
N LEU A 99 -3.51 5.37 -2.26
CA LEU A 99 -3.89 6.78 -2.38
C LEU A 99 -3.70 7.47 -1.04
N VAL A 100 -3.02 8.60 -1.02
CA VAL A 100 -2.70 9.34 0.21
C VAL A 100 -3.15 10.79 0.09
N GLY A 101 -3.66 11.37 1.18
CA GLY A 101 -4.11 12.76 1.25
C GLY A 101 -5.42 13.03 0.52
N ASP A 102 -5.48 14.13 -0.25
CA ASP A 102 -6.68 14.48 -1.03
C ASP A 102 -7.04 13.37 -2.04
N PRO A 103 -8.24 12.78 -1.95
CA PRO A 103 -8.59 11.60 -2.74
C PRO A 103 -8.76 11.90 -4.23
N LYS A 104 -9.12 13.15 -4.61
CA LYS A 104 -9.28 13.51 -6.02
C LYS A 104 -7.92 13.61 -6.70
N ARG A 105 -6.97 14.30 -6.08
CA ARG A 105 -5.61 14.42 -6.60
C ARG A 105 -4.86 13.10 -6.53
N ALA A 106 -4.99 12.35 -5.43
CA ALA A 106 -4.42 11.01 -5.32
C ALA A 106 -4.90 10.09 -6.47
N GLY A 107 -6.19 10.11 -6.78
CA GLY A 107 -6.74 9.33 -7.90
C GLY A 107 -6.13 9.69 -9.27
N LEU A 108 -5.79 10.96 -9.50
CA LEU A 108 -5.08 11.40 -10.71
C LEU A 108 -3.64 10.89 -10.75
N MET A 109 -2.96 10.87 -9.60
CA MET A 109 -1.56 10.40 -9.49
C MET A 109 -1.44 8.87 -9.53
N ALA A 110 -2.52 8.14 -9.28
CA ALA A 110 -2.51 6.68 -9.33
C ALA A 110 -2.48 6.13 -10.76
N ALA A 111 -3.01 6.84 -11.75
CA ALA A 111 -3.05 6.41 -13.15
C ALA A 111 -1.69 5.92 -13.70
N PRO A 112 -0.57 6.66 -13.57
CA PRO A 112 0.74 6.22 -14.06
C PRO A 112 1.36 5.02 -13.32
N LEU A 113 0.80 4.60 -12.17
CA LEU A 113 1.35 3.48 -11.38
C LEU A 113 0.80 2.10 -11.77
N HIS A 114 -0.22 2.10 -12.63
CA HIS A 114 -0.86 0.89 -13.17
C HIS A 114 -0.12 0.29 -14.37
N ASP A 115 0.95 0.95 -14.84
CA ASP A 115 1.86 0.47 -15.89
C ASP A 115 2.76 -0.69 -15.39
#